data_AF-A0A535Y4Y2-F1
#
_entry.id   AF-A0A535Y4Y2-F1
#
_cell.length_a   1.000
_cell.length_b   1.000
_cell.length_c   1.000
_cell.angle_alpha   90.00
_cell.angle_beta   90.00
_cell.angle_gamma   90.00
#
_symmetry.space_group_name_H-M   'P 1'
#
loop_
_entity.id
_entity.type
_entity.pdbx_description
1 polymer ?
#
loop_
_entity_poly.entity_id
_entity_poly.type
_entity_poly.pdbx_seq_one_letter_code
_entity_poly.pdbx_strand_id
1 'polypeptide(L)'
;MAAETQRRILLAESDHLLDDVETLRLHDESEAPLRLREAIRALQIRLGRRNPPLPSATLDAAHELVFAVQQRLMAANPKNPRPVRHANRPSGQPVFTIVREDRRWKVLTLPPPVASGDEAAWMELVESTVERAWDRWCYAQHQATRAVRLRARPHLALAVARAAWNNYWLLLQDAERIKERLSASRVRPAGETFGAPRR
;
A
#
# COMPACT_ATOMS: atom_id res chain seq x y z
N MET A 1 1.29 10.92 -24.20
CA MET A 1 2.69 10.72 -23.77
C MET A 1 3.13 11.75 -22.73
N ALA A 2 3.12 13.06 -23.02
CA ALA A 2 3.57 14.10 -22.09
C ALA A 2 2.85 14.10 -20.70
N ALA A 3 1.53 13.87 -20.68
CA ALA A 3 0.77 13.83 -19.42
C ALA A 3 1.15 12.65 -18.50
N GLU A 4 1.47 11.48 -19.07
CA GLU A 4 1.92 10.31 -18.29
C GLU A 4 3.34 10.50 -17.76
N THR A 5 4.24 11.08 -18.55
CA THR A 5 5.58 11.45 -18.10
C THR A 5 5.51 12.44 -16.94
N GLN A 6 4.68 13.49 -17.07
CA GLN A 6 4.46 14.47 -16.01
C GLN A 6 3.89 13.82 -14.74
N ARG A 7 2.92 12.90 -14.87
CA ARG A 7 2.35 12.15 -13.73
C ARG A 7 3.42 11.35 -12.98
N ARG A 8 4.33 10.67 -13.69
CA ARG A 8 5.43 9.92 -13.08
C ARG A 8 6.44 10.81 -12.35
N ILE A 9 6.78 11.95 -12.95
CA ILE A 9 7.66 12.95 -12.31
C ILE A 9 7.04 13.44 -11.01
N LEU A 10 5.76 13.84 -11.04
CA LEU A 10 5.04 14.30 -9.84
C LEU A 10 4.90 13.19 -8.78
N LEU A 11 4.79 11.93 -9.19
CA LEU A 11 4.75 10.80 -8.28
C LEU A 11 6.10 10.60 -7.58
N ALA A 12 7.21 10.61 -8.33
CA ALA A 12 8.55 10.52 -7.76
C ALA A 12 8.86 11.70 -6.82
N GLU A 13 8.46 12.92 -7.19
CA GLU A 13 8.57 14.08 -6.30
C GLU A 13 7.73 13.92 -5.03
N SER A 14 6.52 13.35 -5.14
CA SER A 14 5.69 13.07 -3.96
C SER A 14 6.31 12.02 -3.04
N ASP A 15 6.99 11.02 -3.60
CA ASP A 15 7.72 10.01 -2.82
C ASP A 15 8.88 10.65 -2.05
N HIS A 16 9.62 11.58 -2.65
CA HIS A 16 10.64 12.35 -1.95
C HIS A 16 10.09 13.20 -0.81
N LEU A 17 8.93 13.85 -0.99
CA LEU A 17 8.29 14.60 0.10
C LEU A 17 7.80 13.68 1.23
N LEU A 18 7.31 12.49 0.90
CA LEU A 18 6.95 11.47 1.90
C LEU A 18 8.18 11.03 2.70
N ASP A 19 9.30 10.83 2.02
CA ASP A 19 10.57 10.48 2.65
C ASP A 19 11.07 11.58 3.61
N ASP A 20 10.90 12.86 3.25
CA ASP A 20 11.26 13.99 4.11
C ASP A 20 10.35 14.08 5.34
N VAL A 21 9.04 13.89 5.17
CA VAL A 21 8.08 13.79 6.29
C VAL A 21 8.49 12.67 7.24
N GLU A 22 8.78 11.47 6.70
CA GLU A 22 9.14 10.32 7.52
C GLU A 22 10.51 10.48 8.19
N THR A 23 11.45 11.17 7.54
CA THR A 23 12.74 11.52 8.15
C THR A 23 12.53 12.40 9.38
N LEU A 24 11.70 13.44 9.27
CA LEU A 24 11.39 14.32 10.39
C LEU A 24 10.67 13.56 11.52
N ARG A 25 9.74 12.66 11.20
CA ARG A 25 9.10 11.79 12.22
C ARG A 25 10.08 10.84 12.89
N LEU A 26 11.07 10.33 12.15
CA LEU A 26 12.15 9.52 12.72
C LEU A 26 13.02 10.33 13.70
N HIS A 27 13.06 11.65 13.56
CA HIS A 27 13.75 12.58 14.48
C HIS A 27 12.86 13.08 15.64
N ASP A 28 11.63 12.57 15.79
CA ASP A 28 10.65 13.01 16.80
C ASP A 28 10.15 14.44 16.64
N GLU A 29 10.36 15.02 15.47
CA GLU A 29 9.75 16.31 15.15
C GLU A 29 8.23 16.11 15.05
N SER A 30 7.46 17.01 15.64
CA SER A 30 6.00 17.04 15.48
C SER A 30 5.57 18.06 14.43
N GLU A 31 6.43 19.05 14.17
CA GLU A 31 6.14 20.16 13.28
C GLU A 31 6.76 19.98 11.89
N ALA A 32 6.00 20.34 10.86
CA ALA A 32 6.44 20.37 9.48
C ALA A 32 7.17 21.70 9.19
N PRO A 33 8.46 21.67 8.82
CA PRO A 33 9.20 22.87 8.44
C PRO A 33 8.52 23.63 7.30
N LEU A 34 8.64 24.96 7.28
CA LEU A 34 8.03 25.80 6.26
C LEU A 34 8.37 25.34 4.84
N ARG A 35 9.63 24.97 4.59
CA ARG A 35 10.09 24.46 3.27
C ARG A 35 9.30 23.24 2.81
N LEU A 36 9.04 22.30 3.71
CA LEU A 36 8.28 21.08 3.41
C LEU A 36 6.81 21.42 3.10
N ARG A 37 6.21 22.31 3.91
CA ARG A 37 4.84 22.80 3.71
C ARG A 37 4.69 23.51 2.36
N GLU A 38 5.65 24.35 1.99
CA GLU A 38 5.66 25.03 0.69
C GLU A 38 5.85 24.07 -0.47
N ALA A 39 6.72 23.06 -0.34
CA ALA A 39 6.92 22.05 -1.37
C ALA A 39 5.65 21.21 -1.61
N ILE A 40 4.97 20.77 -0.55
CA ILE A 40 3.68 20.08 -0.64
C ILE A 40 2.63 20.98 -1.31
N ARG A 41 2.60 22.27 -0.94
CA ARG A 41 1.69 23.26 -1.55
C ARG A 41 1.96 23.43 -3.05
N ALA A 42 3.23 23.56 -3.44
CA ALA A 42 3.65 23.68 -4.84
C ALA A 42 3.25 22.45 -5.66
N LEU A 43 3.39 21.25 -5.09
CA LEU A 43 2.95 20.01 -5.71
C LEU A 43 1.44 19.99 -5.95
N GLN A 44 0.63 20.46 -4.98
CA GLN A 44 -0.83 20.56 -5.14
C GLN A 44 -1.25 21.58 -6.22
N ILE A 45 -0.53 22.70 -6.35
CA ILE A 45 -0.76 23.70 -7.40
C ILE A 45 -0.46 23.11 -8.78
N ARG A 46 0.67 22.41 -8.91
CA ARG A 46 1.05 21.70 -10.16
C ARG A 46 0.06 20.60 -10.55
N LEU A 47 -0.64 20.03 -9.57
CA LEU A 47 -1.77 19.10 -9.74
C LEU A 47 -3.13 19.78 -10.02
N GLY A 48 -3.12 21.08 -10.32
CA GLY A 48 -4.30 21.83 -10.75
C GLY A 48 -5.23 22.28 -9.62
N ARG A 49 -4.83 22.15 -8.35
CA ARG A 49 -5.62 22.72 -7.24
C ARG A 49 -5.42 24.23 -7.23
N ARG A 50 -6.48 25.00 -7.49
CA ARG A 50 -6.44 26.46 -7.44
C ARG A 50 -6.50 26.91 -5.97
N ASN A 51 -5.46 27.62 -5.50
CA ASN A 51 -5.29 28.09 -4.12
C ASN A 51 -5.44 27.02 -3.02
N PRO A 52 -4.53 26.03 -2.94
CA PRO A 52 -4.45 25.20 -1.75
C PRO A 52 -4.11 26.06 -0.51
N PRO A 53 -4.79 25.85 0.63
CA PRO A 53 -4.42 26.49 1.88
C PRO A 53 -2.99 26.11 2.26
N LEU A 54 -2.33 26.96 3.05
CA LEU A 54 -1.04 26.60 3.63
C LEU A 54 -1.22 25.29 4.44
N PRO A 55 -0.44 24.24 4.15
CA PRO A 55 -0.54 22.97 4.87
C PRO A 55 -0.43 23.20 6.36
N SER A 56 -1.14 22.41 7.16
CA SER A 56 -1.07 22.53 8.63
C SER A 56 0.38 22.36 9.11
N ALA A 57 0.71 22.94 10.26
CA ALA A 57 2.07 22.93 10.80
C ALA A 57 2.51 21.55 11.34
N THR A 58 1.65 20.53 11.33
CA THR A 58 1.98 19.21 11.87
C THR A 58 2.50 18.24 10.79
N LEU A 59 3.43 17.36 11.15
CA LEU A 59 3.91 16.31 10.25
C LEU A 59 2.82 15.32 9.86
N ASP A 60 1.89 14.99 10.76
CA ASP A 60 0.80 14.07 10.42
C ASP A 60 -0.11 14.66 9.33
N ALA A 61 -0.42 15.96 9.39
CA ALA A 61 -1.17 16.61 8.32
C ALA A 61 -0.36 16.70 7.02
N ALA A 62 0.96 16.94 7.09
CA ALA A 62 1.82 16.92 5.92
C ALA A 62 1.80 15.52 5.26
N HIS A 63 1.88 14.46 6.07
CA HIS A 63 1.80 13.07 5.62
C HIS A 63 0.48 12.78 4.89
N GLU A 64 -0.66 13.12 5.49
CA GLU A 64 -1.99 12.91 4.89
C GLU A 64 -2.14 13.68 3.56
N LEU A 65 -1.57 14.89 3.46
CA LEU A 65 -1.62 15.67 2.23
C LEU A 65 -0.78 15.07 1.10
N VAL A 66 0.41 14.53 1.42
CA VAL A 66 1.25 13.82 0.43
C VAL A 66 0.53 12.56 -0.05
N PHE A 67 -0.12 11.81 0.83
CA PHE A 67 -0.95 10.66 0.46
C PHE A 67 -2.14 11.04 -0.41
N ALA A 68 -2.85 12.12 -0.09
CA ALA A 68 -3.95 12.61 -0.93
C ALA A 68 -3.46 12.98 -2.35
N VAL A 69 -2.25 13.55 -2.46
CA VAL A 69 -1.61 13.83 -3.74
C VAL A 69 -1.28 12.54 -4.51
N GLN A 70 -0.60 11.58 -3.87
CA GLN A 70 -0.26 10.29 -4.48
C GLN A 70 -1.53 9.56 -4.95
N GLN A 71 -2.60 9.53 -4.16
CA GLN A 71 -3.86 8.90 -4.54
C GLN A 71 -4.45 9.53 -5.81
N ARG A 72 -4.42 10.86 -5.94
CA ARG A 72 -4.90 11.56 -7.15
C ARG A 72 -4.02 11.24 -8.36
N LEU A 73 -2.70 11.19 -8.18
CA LEU A 73 -1.75 10.81 -9.24
C LEU A 73 -1.88 9.35 -9.67
N MET A 74 -2.21 8.44 -8.74
CA MET A 74 -2.49 7.04 -9.05
C MET A 74 -3.84 6.90 -9.78
N ALA A 75 -4.86 7.66 -9.36
CA ALA A 75 -6.18 7.66 -10.00
C ALA A 75 -6.16 8.21 -11.43
N ALA A 76 -5.22 9.11 -11.73
CA ALA A 76 -5.01 9.66 -13.06
C ALA A 76 -4.20 8.74 -14.00
N ASN A 77 -3.87 7.51 -13.57
CA ASN A 77 -3.12 6.56 -14.39
C ASN A 77 -3.99 6.02 -15.53
N PRO A 78 -3.67 6.28 -16.81
CA PRO A 78 -4.46 5.82 -17.95
C PRO A 78 -4.43 4.29 -18.12
N LYS A 79 -3.42 3.61 -17.56
CA LYS A 79 -3.36 2.14 -17.52
C LYS A 79 -4.25 1.53 -16.44
N ASN A 80 -4.78 2.35 -15.53
CA ASN A 80 -5.72 1.95 -14.49
C ASN A 80 -6.88 2.96 -14.43
N PRO A 81 -7.71 3.05 -15.48
CA PRO A 81 -8.70 4.13 -15.68
C PRO A 81 -9.86 4.11 -14.67
N ARG A 82 -9.96 3.05 -13.87
CA ARG A 82 -10.86 2.95 -12.72
C ARG A 82 -10.07 2.41 -11.54
N PRO A 83 -9.36 3.25 -10.75
CA PRO A 83 -9.04 2.85 -9.40
C PRO A 83 -10.37 2.45 -8.75
N VAL A 84 -10.52 1.18 -8.39
CA VAL A 84 -11.79 0.63 -7.88
C VAL A 84 -12.31 1.55 -6.78
N ARG A 85 -13.45 2.20 -7.02
CA ARG A 85 -14.19 2.89 -5.95
C ARG A 85 -14.74 1.79 -5.06
N HIS A 86 -14.20 1.66 -3.85
CA HIS A 86 -14.71 0.71 -2.85
C HIS A 86 -16.11 1.16 -2.41
N ALA A 87 -17.15 0.67 -3.11
CA ALA A 87 -18.50 1.24 -3.05
C ALA A 87 -19.21 1.06 -1.71
N ASN A 88 -18.84 0.07 -0.88
CA ASN A 88 -19.34 -0.10 0.48
C ASN A 88 -18.26 -0.83 1.30
N ARG A 89 -17.57 -0.11 2.18
CA ARG A 89 -16.40 -0.59 2.93
C ARG A 89 -16.84 -1.34 4.20
N PRO A 90 -16.92 -2.68 4.14
CA PRO A 90 -16.34 -3.57 5.14
C PRO A 90 -15.43 -4.65 4.52
N SER A 91 -14.63 -5.31 5.39
CA SER A 91 -13.50 -6.22 5.15
C SER A 91 -12.33 -5.64 4.33
N GLY A 92 -11.12 -5.64 4.92
CA GLY A 92 -10.01 -4.74 4.55
C GLY A 92 -9.89 -3.51 5.45
N GLN A 93 -10.31 -3.61 6.73
CA GLN A 93 -9.89 -2.62 7.72
C GLN A 93 -8.37 -2.68 7.85
N PRO A 94 -7.67 -1.53 7.87
CA PRO A 94 -6.24 -1.51 8.12
C PRO A 94 -5.98 -2.17 9.48
N VAL A 95 -5.43 -3.38 9.46
CA VAL A 95 -4.90 -3.97 10.68
C VAL A 95 -3.62 -3.20 10.96
N PHE A 96 -3.64 -2.40 12.01
CA PHE A 96 -2.42 -1.73 12.45
C PHE A 96 -1.72 -2.66 13.44
N THR A 97 -0.47 -2.99 13.16
CA THR A 97 0.40 -3.59 14.16
C THR A 97 1.20 -2.50 14.86
N ILE A 98 1.31 -2.60 16.18
CA ILE A 98 2.21 -1.74 16.95
C ILE A 98 3.61 -2.33 16.76
N VAL A 99 4.49 -1.55 16.14
CA VAL A 99 5.85 -2.01 15.81
C VAL A 99 6.78 -1.85 17.00
N ARG A 100 6.84 -0.64 17.59
CA ARG A 100 7.55 -0.26 18.83
C ARG A 100 7.29 1.22 19.13
N GLU A 101 7.38 1.63 20.40
CA GLU A 101 7.25 3.04 20.84
C GLU A 101 6.01 3.74 20.26
N ASP A 102 4.86 3.06 20.34
CA ASP A 102 3.55 3.52 19.86
C ASP A 102 3.44 3.76 18.33
N ARG A 103 4.47 3.41 17.56
CA ARG A 103 4.47 3.55 16.10
C ARG A 103 3.62 2.46 15.46
N ARG A 104 2.61 2.87 14.69
CA ARG A 104 1.65 1.98 14.01
C ARG A 104 2.09 1.71 12.57
N TRP A 105 2.10 0.45 12.19
CA TRP A 105 2.29 0.02 10.80
C TRP A 105 1.02 -0.61 10.25
N LYS A 106 0.57 -0.15 9.08
CA LYS A 106 -0.58 -0.73 8.39
C LYS A 106 -0.19 -2.02 7.70
N VAL A 107 -0.74 -3.12 8.20
CA VAL A 107 -0.65 -4.48 7.66
C VAL A 107 -1.68 -4.64 6.55
N LEU A 108 -1.26 -5.21 5.41
CA LEU A 108 -2.14 -5.59 4.33
C LEU A 108 -2.75 -6.97 4.62
N THR A 109 -3.97 -7.18 4.13
CA THR A 109 -4.70 -8.45 4.22
C THR A 109 -5.15 -8.85 2.83
N LEU A 110 -5.19 -10.15 2.54
CA LEU A 110 -5.71 -10.63 1.26
C LEU A 110 -7.19 -10.25 1.07
N PRO A 111 -7.63 -9.98 -0.17
CA PRO A 111 -9.02 -9.70 -0.46
C PRO A 111 -9.90 -10.95 -0.21
N PRO A 112 -11.13 -10.78 0.29
CA PRO A 112 -12.07 -11.89 0.39
C PRO A 112 -12.44 -12.42 -1.00
N PRO A 113 -12.90 -13.69 -1.10
CA PRO A 113 -13.40 -14.24 -2.36
C PRO A 113 -14.52 -13.37 -2.94
N VAL A 114 -14.51 -13.14 -4.25
CA VAL A 114 -15.56 -12.37 -4.93
C VAL A 114 -16.88 -13.16 -4.94
N ALA A 115 -17.98 -12.50 -4.59
CA ALA A 115 -19.31 -13.12 -4.53
C ALA A 115 -19.82 -13.61 -5.90
N SER A 116 -19.24 -13.12 -7.00
CA SER A 116 -19.55 -13.55 -8.36
C SER A 116 -19.03 -14.94 -8.72
N GLY A 117 -18.17 -15.53 -7.89
CA GLY A 117 -17.54 -16.83 -8.17
C GLY A 117 -16.42 -16.77 -9.23
N ASP A 118 -15.99 -15.57 -9.63
CA ASP A 118 -14.87 -15.39 -10.56
C ASP A 118 -13.53 -15.59 -9.83
N GLU A 119 -13.09 -16.85 -9.77
CA GLU A 119 -11.83 -17.25 -9.14
C GLU A 119 -10.61 -16.62 -9.81
N ALA A 120 -10.63 -16.40 -11.12
CA ALA A 120 -9.48 -15.87 -11.85
C ALA A 120 -9.27 -14.39 -11.52
N ALA A 121 -10.32 -13.59 -11.57
CA ALA A 121 -10.26 -12.19 -11.17
C ALA A 121 -9.93 -12.02 -9.68
N TRP A 122 -10.40 -12.93 -8.82
CA TRP A 122 -10.01 -12.92 -7.41
C TRP A 122 -8.53 -13.23 -7.22
N MET A 123 -7.98 -14.21 -7.96
CA MET A 123 -6.55 -14.52 -7.87
C MET A 123 -5.66 -13.39 -8.35
N GLU A 124 -6.03 -12.65 -9.40
CA GLU A 124 -5.28 -11.44 -9.79
C GLU A 124 -5.23 -10.40 -8.65
N LEU A 125 -6.33 -10.24 -7.89
CA LEU A 125 -6.36 -9.33 -6.74
C LEU A 125 -5.50 -9.83 -5.57
N VAL A 126 -5.44 -11.14 -5.36
CA VAL A 126 -4.55 -11.79 -4.38
C VAL A 126 -3.09 -11.53 -4.75
N GLU A 127 -2.70 -11.83 -5.99
CA GLU A 127 -1.34 -11.62 -6.51
C GLU A 127 -0.93 -10.14 -6.42
N SER A 128 -1.81 -9.23 -6.85
CA SER A 128 -1.60 -7.78 -6.74
C SER A 128 -1.43 -7.30 -5.30
N THR A 129 -2.03 -7.98 -4.33
CA THR A 129 -1.91 -7.65 -2.90
C THR A 129 -0.56 -8.11 -2.35
N VAL A 130 -0.08 -9.27 -2.77
CA VAL A 130 1.26 -9.79 -2.42
C VAL A 130 2.34 -8.91 -3.01
N GLU A 131 2.24 -8.52 -4.27
CA GLU A 131 3.17 -7.57 -4.92
C GLU A 131 3.23 -6.23 -4.17
N ARG A 132 2.07 -5.70 -3.76
CA ARG A 132 2.02 -4.47 -2.97
C ARG A 132 2.68 -4.63 -1.59
N ALA A 133 2.57 -5.79 -0.96
CA ALA A 133 3.23 -6.06 0.31
C ALA A 133 4.76 -6.12 0.14
N TRP A 134 5.24 -6.70 -0.95
CA TRP A 134 6.65 -6.68 -1.34
C TRP A 134 7.18 -5.26 -1.54
N ASP A 135 6.46 -4.43 -2.30
CA ASP A 135 6.85 -3.03 -2.53
C ASP A 135 6.97 -2.24 -1.22
N ARG A 136 6.01 -2.43 -0.29
CA ARG A 136 6.04 -1.80 1.05
C ARG A 136 7.23 -2.26 1.88
N TRP A 137 7.64 -3.53 1.76
CA TRP A 137 8.84 -4.03 2.42
C TRP A 137 10.11 -3.42 1.81
N CYS A 138 10.24 -3.41 0.48
CA CYS A 138 11.37 -2.77 -0.21
C CYS A 138 11.53 -1.30 0.23
N TYR A 139 10.42 -0.56 0.26
CA TYR A 139 10.41 0.81 0.76
C TYR A 139 10.87 0.90 2.23
N ALA A 140 10.30 0.09 3.12
CA ALA A 140 10.68 0.08 4.53
C ALA A 140 12.16 -0.31 4.73
N GLN A 141 12.71 -1.20 3.90
CA GLN A 141 14.10 -1.62 3.92
C GLN A 141 15.05 -0.49 3.46
N HIS A 142 14.66 0.26 2.42
CA HIS A 142 15.39 1.46 2.02
C HIS A 142 15.40 2.52 3.14
N GLN A 143 14.26 2.72 3.80
CA GLN A 143 14.17 3.62 4.95
C GLN A 143 15.03 3.15 6.12
N ALA A 144 15.03 1.86 6.44
CA ALA A 144 15.90 1.31 7.47
C ALA A 144 17.39 1.52 7.16
N THR A 145 17.79 1.29 5.91
CA THR A 145 19.18 1.52 5.47
C THR A 145 19.56 2.99 5.58
N ARG A 146 18.67 3.91 5.18
CA ARG A 146 18.87 5.35 5.30
C ARG A 146 18.96 5.78 6.76
N ALA A 147 18.08 5.28 7.63
CA ALA A 147 18.07 5.54 9.06
C ALA A 147 19.38 5.11 9.75
N VAL A 148 19.95 3.97 9.35
CA VAL A 148 21.28 3.52 9.82
C VAL A 148 22.37 4.49 9.38
N ARG A 149 22.39 4.90 8.11
CA ARG A 149 23.39 5.84 7.57
C ARG A 149 23.33 7.21 8.26
N LEU A 150 22.14 7.71 8.49
CA LEU A 150 21.90 9.01 9.15
C LEU A 150 21.92 8.93 10.68
N ARG A 151 22.11 7.73 11.26
CA ARG A 151 22.04 7.46 12.70
C ARG A 151 20.73 7.95 13.35
N ALA A 152 19.65 7.98 12.58
CA ALA A 152 18.34 8.46 12.98
C ALA A 152 17.44 7.29 13.38
N ARG A 153 17.34 6.99 14.68
CA ARG A 153 16.53 5.89 15.26
C ARG A 153 16.52 4.60 14.40
N PRO A 154 17.69 4.02 14.07
CA PRO A 154 17.78 2.87 13.15
C PRO A 154 17.00 1.64 13.65
N HIS A 155 16.89 1.48 14.97
CA HIS A 155 16.13 0.39 15.59
C HIS A 155 14.63 0.45 15.25
N LEU A 156 14.01 1.64 15.20
CA LEU A 156 12.61 1.80 14.83
C LEU A 156 12.39 1.51 13.34
N ALA A 157 13.23 2.05 12.47
CA ALA A 157 13.13 1.82 11.03
C ALA A 157 13.35 0.33 10.69
N LEU A 158 14.30 -0.33 11.36
CA LEU A 158 14.50 -1.79 11.25
C LEU A 158 13.31 -2.59 11.78
N ALA A 159 12.65 -2.13 12.85
CA ALA A 159 11.44 -2.79 13.36
C ALA A 159 10.29 -2.69 12.34
N VAL A 160 10.13 -1.55 11.68
CA VAL A 160 9.13 -1.37 10.61
C VAL A 160 9.44 -2.26 9.41
N ALA A 161 10.71 -2.32 8.98
CA ALA A 161 11.13 -3.21 7.90
C ALA A 161 10.86 -4.69 8.22
N ARG A 162 11.12 -5.13 9.46
CA ARG A 162 10.78 -6.48 9.92
C ARG A 162 9.27 -6.74 9.91
N ALA A 163 8.47 -5.78 10.38
CA ALA A 163 7.01 -5.90 10.36
C ALA A 163 6.47 -6.01 8.92
N ALA A 164 7.01 -5.22 7.99
CA ALA A 164 6.66 -5.28 6.57
C ALA A 164 7.07 -6.62 5.93
N TRP A 165 8.27 -7.13 6.25
CA TRP A 165 8.74 -8.44 5.80
C TRP A 165 7.80 -9.56 6.24
N ASN A 166 7.46 -9.58 7.53
CA ASN A 166 6.54 -10.59 8.08
C ASN A 166 5.17 -10.53 7.42
N ASN A 167 4.64 -9.33 7.16
CA ASN A 167 3.37 -9.19 6.46
C ASN A 167 3.44 -9.74 5.03
N TYR A 168 4.47 -9.39 4.26
CA TYR A 168 4.68 -9.93 2.91
C TYR A 168 4.74 -11.45 2.94
N TRP A 169 5.57 -12.02 3.82
CA TRP A 169 5.79 -13.47 3.87
C TRP A 169 4.50 -14.25 4.21
N LEU A 170 3.72 -13.76 5.17
CA LEU A 170 2.43 -14.36 5.53
C LEU A 170 1.44 -14.32 4.35
N LEU A 171 1.36 -13.18 3.65
CA LEU A 171 0.47 -13.03 2.49
C LEU A 171 0.88 -13.94 1.33
N LEU A 172 2.19 -14.12 1.10
CA LEU A 172 2.70 -15.04 0.10
C LEU A 172 2.29 -16.48 0.41
N GLN A 173 2.50 -16.93 1.66
CA GLN A 173 2.10 -18.27 2.11
C GLN A 173 0.59 -18.48 2.04
N ASP A 174 -0.21 -17.47 2.39
CA ASP A 174 -1.67 -17.52 2.26
C ASP A 174 -2.09 -17.62 0.78
N ALA A 175 -1.46 -16.86 -0.11
CA ALA A 175 -1.74 -16.88 -1.54
C ALA A 175 -1.39 -18.24 -2.18
N GLU A 176 -0.25 -18.83 -1.80
CA GLU A 176 0.15 -20.17 -2.24
C GLU A 176 -0.87 -21.22 -1.79
N ARG A 177 -1.31 -21.19 -0.53
CA ARG A 177 -2.36 -22.08 -0.01
C ARG A 177 -3.69 -21.92 -0.75
N ILE A 178 -4.06 -20.70 -1.14
CA ILE A 178 -5.27 -20.47 -1.95
C ILE A 178 -5.10 -21.10 -3.35
N LYS A 179 -3.96 -20.88 -4.00
CA LYS A 179 -3.66 -21.44 -5.32
C LYS A 179 -3.73 -22.96 -5.33
N GLU A 180 -3.14 -23.62 -4.34
CA GLU A 180 -3.20 -25.08 -4.17
C GLU A 180 -4.65 -25.58 -4.02
N ARG A 181 -5.47 -24.90 -3.20
CA ARG A 181 -6.89 -25.26 -3.01
C ARG A 181 -7.71 -25.13 -4.30
N LEU A 182 -7.48 -24.07 -5.08
CA LEU A 182 -8.15 -23.86 -6.36
C LEU A 182 -7.72 -24.91 -7.39
N SER A 183 -6.43 -25.23 -7.45
CA SER A 183 -5.91 -26.30 -8.31
C SER A 183 -6.50 -27.66 -7.93
N ALA A 184 -6.57 -28.01 -6.64
CA ALA A 184 -7.16 -29.26 -6.17
C ALA A 184 -8.67 -29.37 -6.46
N SER A 185 -9.40 -28.25 -6.37
CA SER A 185 -10.84 -28.19 -6.68
C SER A 185 -11.13 -28.41 -8.17
N ARG A 186 -10.22 -27.99 -9.05
CA ARG A 186 -10.32 -28.21 -10.52
C ARG A 186 -9.99 -29.64 -10.95
N VAL A 187 -9.19 -30.36 -10.16
CA VAL A 187 -8.76 -31.73 -10.48
C VAL A 187 -9.78 -32.80 -10.08
N ARG A 188 -10.72 -32.50 -9.16
CA ARG A 188 -11.83 -33.43 -8.82
C ARG A 188 -12.91 -33.36 -9.91
N PRO A 189 -13.06 -34.37 -10.80
CA PRO A 189 -14.17 -34.41 -11.74
C PRO A 189 -15.41 -34.90 -10.98
N ALA A 190 -16.57 -34.30 -11.28
CA ALA A 190 -17.85 -34.89 -10.97
C ALA A 190 -17.97 -36.23 -11.70
N GLY A 191 -18.11 -37.36 -10.97
CA GLY A 191 -18.35 -38.65 -11.64
C GLY A 191 -18.12 -39.95 -10.88
N GLU A 192 -18.20 -40.01 -9.54
CA GLU A 192 -18.56 -41.28 -8.88
C GLU A 192 -20.09 -41.39 -8.82
N THR A 193 -20.72 -41.71 -9.96
CA THR A 193 -22.07 -42.28 -9.96
C THR A 193 -21.94 -43.78 -9.75
N PHE A 194 -21.88 -44.22 -8.48
CA PHE A 194 -22.19 -45.60 -8.13
C PHE A 194 -23.68 -45.83 -8.35
N GLY A 195 -24.02 -46.40 -9.51
CA GLY A 195 -25.37 -46.87 -9.80
C GLY A 195 -25.79 -47.93 -8.79
N ALA A 196 -26.85 -47.65 -8.04
CA ALA A 196 -27.52 -48.64 -7.20
C ALA A 196 -28.21 -49.68 -8.10
N PRO A 197 -28.05 -51.00 -7.86
CA PRO A 197 -28.80 -52.02 -8.57
C PRO A 197 -30.24 -52.03 -8.05
N ARG A 198 -31.21 -51.76 -8.93
CA ARG A 198 -32.64 -51.98 -8.64
C ARG A 198 -32.91 -53.49 -8.59
N ARG A 199 -33.55 -53.94 -7.52
CA ARG A 199 -34.33 -55.19 -7.47
C ARG A 199 -35.80 -54.86 -7.67
#